data_AF-A0A8S3E4B5-F1
#
_entry.id   AF-A0A8S3E4B5-F1
#
_cell.length_a   1.000
_cell.length_b   1.000
_cell.length_c   1.000
_cell.angle_alpha   90.00
_cell.angle_beta   90.00
_cell.angle_gamma   90.00
#
_symmetry.space_group_name_H-M   'P 1'
#
loop_
_entity.id
_entity.type
_entity.pdbx_description
1 polymer ?
#
loop_
_entity_poly.entity_id
_entity_poly.type
_entity_poly.pdbx_seq_one_letter_code
_entity_poly.pdbx_strand_id
1 'polypeptide(L)'
;MMILRTIGQCFIIFFITGGLALFARAIPELAEMLSNKKKYAGNYRLENGKKFVLVCGHITFTSMENFLKDFLHEDRVSSDSFYDADVLIVDKKHTVDFEFQALLKRHFTRVKYFDATVMDPVDLERVK
;
A
#
# COMPACT_ATOMS: atom_id res chain seq x y z
N MET A 1 26.85 -24.26 47.59
CA MET A 1 26.76 -24.65 46.15
C MET A 1 25.32 -24.90 45.69
N MET A 2 24.47 -25.58 46.48
CA MET A 2 23.08 -25.91 46.11
C MET A 2 22.14 -24.69 46.01
N ILE A 3 22.24 -23.73 46.93
CA ILE A 3 21.39 -22.52 46.98
C ILE A 3 21.59 -21.61 45.75
N LEU A 4 22.83 -21.44 45.29
CA LEU A 4 23.13 -20.63 44.11
C LEU A 4 22.51 -21.22 42.83
N ARG A 5 22.47 -22.55 42.74
CA ARG A 5 21.84 -23.28 41.62
C ARG A 5 20.32 -23.09 41.62
N THR A 6 19.68 -23.15 42.78
CA THR A 6 18.23 -22.95 42.92
C THR A 6 17.83 -21.51 42.58
N ILE A 7 18.57 -20.50 43.05
CA ILE A 7 18.30 -19.09 42.74
C ILE A 7 18.47 -18.83 41.24
N GLY A 8 19.53 -19.37 40.61
CA GLY A 8 19.74 -19.26 39.17
C GLY A 8 18.63 -19.92 38.35
N GLN A 9 18.15 -21.09 38.77
CA GLN A 9 17.02 -21.77 38.12
C GLN A 9 15.73 -20.97 38.22
N CYS A 10 15.42 -20.40 39.40
CA CYS A 10 14.27 -19.53 39.57
C CYS A 10 14.38 -18.27 38.68
N PHE A 11 15.55 -17.62 38.63
CA PHE A 11 15.78 -16.45 37.78
C PHE A 11 15.55 -16.78 36.29
N ILE A 12 16.06 -17.91 35.82
CA ILE A 12 15.87 -18.37 34.44
C ILE A 12 14.38 -18.59 34.14
N ILE A 13 13.64 -19.24 35.05
CA ILE A 13 12.20 -19.50 34.86
C ILE A 13 11.43 -18.17 34.76
N PHE A 14 11.66 -17.24 35.68
CA PHE A 14 11.01 -15.93 35.64
C PHE A 14 11.36 -15.14 34.36
N PHE A 15 12.64 -15.17 33.96
CA PHE A 15 13.10 -14.45 32.78
C PHE A 15 12.52 -15.03 31.48
N ILE A 16 12.45 -16.37 31.35
CA ILE A 16 11.86 -17.02 30.17
C ILE A 16 10.36 -16.72 30.10
N THR A 17 9.62 -16.88 31.21
CA THR A 17 8.17 -16.61 31.22
C THR A 17 7.87 -15.14 30.93
N GLY A 18 8.59 -14.21 31.57
CA GLY A 18 8.43 -12.77 31.32
C GLY A 18 8.83 -12.37 29.90
N GLY A 19 9.97 -12.88 29.41
CA GLY A 19 10.45 -12.65 28.06
C GLY A 19 9.47 -13.17 27.00
N LEU A 20 8.91 -14.36 27.20
CA LEU A 20 7.95 -14.94 26.26
C LEU A 20 6.62 -14.16 26.26
N ALA A 21 6.15 -13.72 27.43
CA ALA A 21 4.95 -12.90 27.55
C ALA A 21 5.12 -11.53 26.87
N LEU A 22 6.30 -10.90 27.02
CA LEU A 22 6.63 -9.65 26.34
C LEU A 22 6.71 -9.86 24.83
N PHE A 23 7.41 -10.90 24.38
CA PHE A 23 7.59 -11.20 22.97
C PHE A 23 6.26 -11.50 22.26
N ALA A 24 5.37 -12.24 22.92
CA ALA A 24 4.03 -12.54 22.42
C ALA A 24 3.16 -11.30 22.20
N ARG A 25 3.44 -10.17 22.87
CA ARG A 25 2.72 -8.90 22.70
C ARG A 25 3.46 -7.94 21.78
N ALA A 26 4.76 -7.79 21.98
CA ALA A 26 5.60 -6.86 21.25
C ALA A 26 5.69 -7.21 19.76
N ILE A 27 5.72 -8.49 19.39
CA ILE A 27 5.77 -8.87 17.97
C ILE A 27 4.50 -8.48 17.22
N PRO A 28 3.29 -8.87 17.64
CA PRO A 28 2.07 -8.46 16.96
C PRO A 28 1.93 -6.94 16.87
N GLU A 29 2.23 -6.22 17.95
CA GLU A 29 2.15 -4.76 18.00
C GLU A 29 3.11 -4.08 17.01
N LEU A 30 4.37 -4.53 16.98
CA LEU A 30 5.35 -4.04 16.00
C LEU A 30 4.97 -4.44 14.57
N ALA A 31 4.44 -5.64 14.36
CA ALA A 31 3.99 -6.11 13.05
C ALA A 31 2.79 -5.30 12.53
N GLU A 32 1.83 -4.99 13.39
CA GLU A 32 0.70 -4.12 13.06
C GLU A 32 1.17 -2.70 12.74
N MET A 33 2.08 -2.12 13.53
CA MET A 33 2.63 -0.79 13.24
C MET A 33 3.41 -0.74 11.92
N LEU A 34 4.19 -1.78 11.61
CA LEU A 34 4.91 -1.89 10.34
C LEU A 34 3.96 -2.12 9.16
N SER A 35 2.92 -2.93 9.35
CA SER A 35 1.90 -3.23 8.34
C SER A 35 0.99 -2.02 8.07
N ASN A 36 0.68 -1.23 9.11
CA ASN A 36 -0.17 -0.05 9.02
C ASN A 36 0.56 1.19 8.46
N LYS A 37 1.82 1.04 7.99
CA LYS A 37 2.40 2.03 7.08
C LYS A 37 1.54 2.04 5.83
N LYS A 38 0.68 3.06 5.71
CA LYS A 38 -0.19 3.27 4.55
C LYS A 38 0.65 3.44 3.29
N LYS A 39 0.97 2.33 2.63
CA LYS A 39 1.83 2.23 1.43
C LYS A 39 1.37 3.14 0.29
N TYR A 40 0.07 3.47 0.27
CA TYR A 40 -0.60 4.24 -0.77
C TYR A 40 -1.17 5.58 -0.26
N ALA A 41 -0.68 6.09 0.88
CA ALA A 41 -1.07 7.39 1.44
C ALA A 41 -0.27 8.59 0.90
N GLY A 42 0.52 8.42 -0.17
CA GLY A 42 1.29 9.51 -0.78
C GLY A 42 0.41 10.54 -1.49
N ASN A 43 1.03 11.65 -1.91
CA ASN A 43 0.38 12.70 -2.71
C ASN A 43 0.80 12.58 -4.18
N TYR A 44 -0.11 12.87 -5.09
CA TYR A 44 0.26 13.10 -6.48
C TYR A 44 1.04 14.42 -6.57
N ARG A 45 2.04 14.44 -7.46
CA ARG A 45 2.76 15.64 -7.82
C ARG A 45 2.64 15.75 -9.32
N LEU A 46 1.86 16.73 -9.75
CA LEU A 46 1.71 17.05 -11.16
C LEU A 46 3.06 17.53 -11.70
N GLU A 47 3.60 16.82 -12.68
CA GLU A 47 4.72 17.33 -13.46
C GLU A 47 4.19 18.39 -14.44
N ASN A 48 4.89 19.52 -14.55
CA ASN A 48 4.41 20.68 -15.31
C ASN A 48 3.98 20.27 -16.74
N GLY A 49 2.69 20.42 -17.02
CA GLY A 49 2.09 20.17 -18.34
C GLY A 49 1.66 18.72 -18.60
N LYS A 50 1.97 17.78 -17.71
CA LYS A 50 1.52 16.38 -17.84
C LYS A 50 0.05 16.28 -17.47
N LYS A 51 -0.72 15.57 -18.29
CA LYS A 51 -2.15 15.31 -18.02
C LYS A 51 -2.28 14.05 -17.18
N PHE A 52 -3.39 13.94 -16.46
CA PHE A 52 -3.73 12.72 -15.76
C PHE A 52 -5.22 12.41 -15.89
N VAL A 53 -5.56 11.14 -15.70
CA VAL A 53 -6.93 10.63 -15.66
C VAL A 53 -7.16 10.01 -14.29
N LEU A 54 -8.17 10.51 -13.58
CA LEU A 54 -8.59 9.98 -12.29
C LEU A 54 -9.62 8.86 -12.50
N VAL A 55 -9.32 7.68 -11.97
CA VAL A 55 -10.18 6.49 -12.04
C VAL A 55 -10.64 6.13 -10.64
N CYS A 56 -11.96 6.09 -10.44
CA CYS A 56 -12.60 5.75 -9.17
C CYS A 56 -13.86 4.89 -9.41
N GLY A 57 -14.47 4.39 -8.32
CA GLY A 57 -15.68 3.56 -8.39
C GLY A 57 -15.39 2.11 -8.04
N HIS A 58 -15.93 1.17 -8.82
CA HIS A 58 -15.74 -0.27 -8.56
C HIS A 58 -14.39 -0.76 -9.11
N ILE A 59 -13.34 -0.66 -8.30
CA ILE A 59 -11.98 -1.01 -8.68
C ILE A 59 -11.68 -2.47 -8.32
N THR A 60 -11.56 -3.31 -9.35
CA THR A 60 -11.14 -4.71 -9.24
C THR A 60 -9.99 -5.02 -10.20
N PHE A 61 -9.26 -6.12 -9.98
CA PHE A 61 -8.20 -6.57 -10.88
C PHE A 61 -8.68 -6.67 -12.33
N THR A 62 -9.79 -7.38 -12.58
CA THR A 62 -10.32 -7.56 -13.94
C THR A 62 -10.71 -6.24 -14.61
N SER A 63 -11.36 -5.33 -13.86
CA SER A 63 -11.75 -4.02 -14.40
C SER A 63 -10.54 -3.16 -14.79
N MET A 64 -9.51 -3.13 -13.92
CA MET A 64 -8.31 -2.33 -14.16
C MET A 64 -7.38 -2.97 -15.19
N GLU A 65 -7.31 -4.29 -15.25
CA GLU A 65 -6.52 -4.96 -16.26
C GLU A 65 -7.05 -4.64 -17.66
N ASN A 66 -8.36 -4.75 -17.87
CA ASN A 66 -8.98 -4.43 -19.15
C ASN A 66 -8.83 -2.93 -19.49
N PHE A 67 -9.14 -2.05 -18.53
CA PHE A 67 -8.98 -0.62 -18.71
C PHE A 67 -7.54 -0.23 -19.09
N LEU A 68 -6.54 -0.73 -18.36
CA LEU A 68 -5.14 -0.39 -18.60
C LEU A 68 -4.63 -0.97 -19.92
N LYS A 69 -5.10 -2.15 -20.35
CA LYS A 69 -4.77 -2.71 -21.67
C LYS A 69 -5.24 -1.80 -22.80
N ASP A 70 -6.45 -1.26 -22.71
CA ASP A 70 -7.03 -0.41 -23.75
C ASP A 70 -6.54 1.05 -23.68
N PHE A 71 -6.24 1.53 -22.47
CA PHE A 71 -5.80 2.90 -22.24
C PHE A 71 -4.29 3.10 -22.51
N LEU A 72 -3.46 2.13 -22.11
CA LEU A 72 -2.00 2.18 -22.27
C LEU A 72 -1.51 1.45 -23.53
N HIS A 73 -2.39 1.14 -24.48
CA HIS A 73 -2.04 0.42 -25.70
C HIS A 73 -1.05 1.22 -26.56
N GLU A 74 -0.04 0.55 -27.13
CA GLU A 74 1.02 1.20 -27.94
C GLU A 74 0.49 1.82 -29.23
N ASP A 75 -0.58 1.24 -29.81
CA ASP A 75 -1.26 1.78 -31.00
C ASP A 75 -2.04 3.08 -30.75
N ARG A 76 -2.07 3.58 -29.49
CA ARG A 76 -2.62 4.91 -29.21
C ARG A 76 -1.74 5.95 -29.90
N VAL A 77 -2.32 6.66 -30.86
CA VAL A 77 -1.61 7.67 -31.65
C VAL A 77 -1.06 8.78 -30.74
N SER A 78 0.19 9.17 -30.96
CA SER A 78 0.88 10.27 -30.25
C SER A 78 0.22 11.65 -30.41
N SER A 79 -0.79 11.77 -31.27
CA SER A 79 -1.63 12.96 -31.42
C SER A 79 -2.82 13.00 -30.45
N ASP A 80 -3.11 11.90 -29.74
CA ASP A 80 -4.09 11.89 -28.67
C ASP A 80 -3.56 12.73 -27.49
N SER A 81 -4.37 13.68 -27.04
CA SER A 81 -4.10 14.55 -25.89
C SER A 81 -3.75 13.76 -24.63
N PHE A 82 -4.14 12.48 -24.56
CA PHE A 82 -3.92 11.59 -23.42
C PHE A 82 -2.81 10.55 -23.62
N TYR A 83 -2.03 10.61 -24.72
CA TYR A 83 -0.96 9.64 -25.01
C TYR A 83 0.03 9.49 -23.85
N ASP A 84 0.42 10.60 -23.22
CA ASP A 84 1.32 10.64 -22.05
C ASP A 84 0.59 10.93 -20.73
N ALA A 85 -0.72 10.66 -20.65
CA ALA A 85 -1.45 10.86 -19.41
C ALA A 85 -1.06 9.80 -18.36
N ASP A 86 -0.92 10.24 -17.11
CA ASP A 86 -0.85 9.35 -15.95
C ASP A 86 -2.27 8.85 -15.59
N VAL A 87 -2.38 7.62 -15.11
CA VAL A 87 -3.61 7.05 -14.56
C VAL A 87 -3.50 7.07 -13.04
N LEU A 88 -4.38 7.84 -12.39
CA LEU A 88 -4.48 7.92 -10.94
C LEU A 88 -5.69 7.09 -10.49
N ILE A 89 -5.44 5.97 -9.83
CA ILE A 89 -6.48 5.09 -9.29
C ILE A 89 -6.73 5.48 -7.84
N VAL A 90 -7.98 5.80 -7.52
CA VAL A 90 -8.43 6.15 -6.17
C VAL A 90 -9.46 5.13 -5.71
N ASP A 91 -9.10 4.38 -4.68
CA ASP A 91 -9.99 3.40 -4.06
C ASP A 91 -9.60 3.24 -2.58
N LYS A 92 -10.61 3.10 -1.73
CA LYS A 92 -10.42 2.93 -0.28
C LYS A 92 -10.52 1.45 0.05
N LYS A 93 -9.41 0.72 -0.16
CA LYS A 93 -9.35 -0.72 0.07
C LYS A 93 -8.42 -1.05 1.23
N HIS A 94 -8.96 -1.72 2.24
CA HIS A 94 -8.22 -2.08 3.46
C HIS A 94 -7.05 -3.05 3.17
N THR A 95 -7.16 -3.84 2.08
CA THR A 95 -6.11 -4.72 1.58
C THR A 95 -6.15 -4.79 0.06
N VAL A 96 -5.01 -4.58 -0.58
CA VAL A 96 -4.84 -4.70 -2.04
C VAL A 96 -4.33 -6.11 -2.37
N ASP A 97 -5.08 -6.85 -3.17
CA ASP A 97 -4.76 -8.22 -3.59
C ASP A 97 -3.41 -8.30 -4.31
N PHE A 98 -2.69 -9.43 -4.17
CA PHE A 98 -1.34 -9.58 -4.74
C PHE A 98 -1.32 -9.41 -6.27
N GLU A 99 -2.36 -9.89 -6.96
CA GLU A 99 -2.51 -9.73 -8.41
C GLU A 99 -2.65 -8.25 -8.80
N PHE A 100 -3.44 -7.50 -8.04
CA PHE A 100 -3.59 -6.06 -8.25
C PHE A 100 -2.28 -5.32 -7.97
N GLN A 101 -1.55 -5.70 -6.91
CA GLN A 101 -0.23 -5.14 -6.65
C GLN A 101 0.76 -5.42 -7.79
N ALA A 102 0.70 -6.61 -8.39
CA ALA A 102 1.52 -6.95 -9.54
C ALA A 102 1.15 -6.10 -10.76
N LEU A 103 -0.15 -5.87 -11.02
CA LEU A 103 -0.63 -4.99 -12.07
C LEU A 103 -0.12 -3.55 -11.90
N LEU A 104 -0.19 -3.00 -10.68
CA LEU A 104 0.33 -1.67 -10.35
C LEU A 104 1.84 -1.59 -10.53
N LYS A 105 2.59 -2.62 -10.12
CA LYS A 105 4.05 -2.68 -10.29
C LYS A 105 4.47 -2.77 -11.76
N ARG A 106 3.70 -3.47 -12.60
CA ARG A 106 4.00 -3.60 -14.03
C ARG A 106 3.96 -2.24 -14.73
N HIS A 107 3.02 -1.39 -14.35
CA HIS A 107 2.77 -0.09 -14.98
C HIS A 107 3.15 1.09 -14.07
N PHE A 108 4.14 0.92 -13.19
CA PHE A 108 4.46 1.88 -12.12
C PHE A 108 4.85 3.28 -12.58
N THR A 109 5.30 3.43 -13.84
CA THR A 109 5.70 4.71 -14.42
C THR A 109 4.50 5.58 -14.80
N ARG A 110 3.37 4.98 -15.16
CA ARG A 110 2.18 5.66 -15.65
C ARG A 110 0.96 5.49 -14.75
N VAL A 111 0.94 4.46 -13.90
CA VAL A 111 -0.19 4.14 -13.03
C VAL A 111 0.21 4.38 -11.57
N LYS A 112 -0.56 5.22 -10.89
CA LYS A 112 -0.40 5.49 -9.45
C LYS A 112 -1.69 5.14 -8.72
N TYR A 113 -1.56 4.47 -7.57
CA TYR A 113 -2.70 4.08 -6.74
C TYR A 113 -2.65 4.81 -5.41
N PHE A 114 -3.79 5.33 -4.99
CA PHE A 114 -3.98 6.05 -3.75
C PHE A 114 -5.09 5.39 -2.93
N ASP A 115 -4.76 5.05 -1.68
CA ASP A 115 -5.74 4.64 -0.68
C ASP A 115 -6.48 5.88 -0.21
N ALA A 116 -7.49 6.29 -0.97
CA ALA A 116 -8.23 7.55 -0.85
C ALA A 116 -9.70 7.33 -1.23
N THR A 117 -10.55 8.28 -0.86
CA THR A 117 -11.92 8.36 -1.40
C THR A 117 -12.18 9.70 -2.07
N VAL A 118 -12.91 9.67 -3.18
CA VAL A 118 -13.38 10.88 -3.87
C VAL A 118 -14.43 11.66 -3.06
N MET A 119 -14.96 11.06 -2.00
CA MET A 119 -15.95 11.70 -1.11
C MET A 119 -15.29 12.61 -0.07
N ASP A 120 -13.98 12.50 0.13
CA ASP A 120 -13.23 13.30 1.11
C ASP A 120 -12.46 14.42 0.39
N PRO A 121 -12.72 15.71 0.70
CA PRO A 121 -12.01 16.82 0.08
C PRO A 121 -10.49 16.79 0.34
N VAL A 122 -10.04 16.25 1.49
CA VAL A 122 -8.62 16.15 1.81
C VAL A 122 -7.92 15.14 0.89
N ASP A 123 -8.60 14.03 0.58
CA ASP A 123 -8.10 13.04 -0.37
C ASP A 123 -8.12 13.57 -1.81
N LEU A 124 -9.10 14.41 -2.17
CA LEU A 124 -9.14 15.08 -3.47
C LEU A 124 -7.96 16.04 -3.67
N GLU A 125 -7.60 16.81 -2.65
CA GLU A 125 -6.41 17.68 -2.70
C GLU A 125 -5.11 16.87 -2.85
N ARG A 126 -5.09 15.66 -2.28
CA ARG A 126 -3.94 14.76 -2.34
C ARG A 126 -3.70 14.17 -3.74
N VAL A 127 -4.75 13.99 -4.53
CA VAL A 127 -4.70 13.34 -5.86
C VAL A 127 -4.72 14.35 -7.02
N LYS A 128 -4.49 15.63 -6.73
CA LYS A 128 -4.47 16.74 -7.69
C LYS A 128 -3.08 17.03 -8.25
#